data_AF-A0A0Q0GC40-F1
#
_entry.id   AF-A0A0Q0GC40-F1
#
_cell.length_a   1.000
_cell.length_b   1.000
_cell.length_c   1.000
_cell.angle_alpha   90.00
_cell.angle_beta   90.00
_cell.angle_gamma   90.00
#
_symmetry.space_group_name_H-M   'P 1'
#
loop_
_entity.id
_entity.type
_entity.pdbx_description
1 polymer ?
#
loop_
_entity_poly.entity_id
_entity_poly.type
_entity_poly.pdbx_seq_one_letter_code
_entity_poly.pdbx_strand_id
1 'polypeptide(L)'
;MEIINSFYSGYRNGVNNNGHVVYCRYGLPYLICLPINRPDDPLLNPALMHLKAMNGYYANQFLSNLHNALNSEDVIAALYQYALQSSVSISDYNKAELIDTLSGLVAQSKLLIIPLFD
;
A
#
# COMPACT_ATOMS: atom_id res chain seq x y z
N MET A 1 -18.94 -25.17 2.05
CA MET A 1 -17.48 -25.13 2.21
C MET A 1 -17.15 -23.70 2.58
N GLU A 2 -17.04 -23.43 3.87
CA GLU A 2 -16.84 -22.07 4.39
C GLU A 2 -15.34 -21.76 4.40
N ILE A 3 -14.95 -20.68 3.74
CA ILE A 3 -13.57 -20.18 3.76
C ILE A 3 -13.39 -19.47 5.10
N ILE A 4 -12.68 -20.11 6.02
CA ILE A 4 -12.34 -19.56 7.32
C ILE A 4 -11.26 -18.49 7.11
N ASN A 5 -11.68 -17.23 7.00
CA ASN A 5 -10.80 -16.06 7.05
C ASN A 5 -10.33 -15.83 8.49
N SER A 6 -9.36 -16.61 8.96
CA SER A 6 -8.76 -16.45 10.27
C SER A 6 -7.38 -15.81 10.19
N PHE A 7 -7.34 -14.50 9.90
CA PHE A 7 -6.24 -13.65 10.35
C PHE A 7 -6.63 -13.07 11.71
N TYR A 8 -6.25 -13.77 12.78
CA TYR A 8 -6.47 -13.30 14.15
C TYR A 8 -5.59 -12.07 14.43
N SER A 9 -6.25 -10.94 14.59
CA SER A 9 -5.68 -9.66 14.99
C SER A 9 -5.25 -9.71 16.46
N GLY A 10 -3.95 -9.56 16.70
CA GLY A 10 -3.41 -9.23 18.02
C GLY A 10 -3.90 -7.85 18.46
N TYR A 11 -4.58 -7.79 19.59
CA TYR A 11 -5.25 -6.60 20.12
C TYR A 11 -4.23 -5.69 20.84
N ARG A 12 -3.94 -4.52 20.29
CA ARG A 12 -3.39 -3.36 21.03
C ARG A 12 -4.20 -2.12 20.64
N ASN A 13 -4.75 -1.43 21.64
CA ASN A 13 -5.47 -0.16 21.47
C ASN A 13 -4.57 0.86 20.75
N GLY A 14 -4.94 1.30 19.54
CA GLY A 14 -4.22 2.35 18.82
C GLY A 14 -4.42 2.35 17.31
N VAL A 15 -3.64 1.55 16.57
CA VAL A 15 -3.68 1.49 15.09
C VAL A 15 -3.24 0.08 14.65
N ASN A 16 -4.18 -0.85 14.50
CA ASN A 16 -3.94 -2.12 13.81
C ASN A 16 -4.08 -1.89 12.29
N ASN A 17 -3.14 -1.17 11.67
CA ASN A 17 -3.07 -1.06 10.21
C ASN A 17 -1.79 -1.74 9.70
N ASN A 18 -1.89 -3.04 9.43
CA ASN A 18 -0.83 -3.85 8.80
C ASN A 18 -0.53 -3.44 7.34
N GLY A 19 -1.01 -2.28 6.89
CA GLY A 19 -0.98 -1.80 5.52
C GLY A 19 -2.35 -1.85 4.86
N HIS A 20 -2.36 -1.64 3.55
CA HIS A 20 -3.54 -1.73 2.69
C HIS A 20 -3.30 -2.78 1.61
N VAL A 21 -4.28 -3.66 1.41
CA VAL A 21 -4.32 -4.52 0.22
C VAL A 21 -4.89 -3.71 -0.93
N VAL A 22 -4.16 -3.67 -2.04
CA VAL A 22 -4.57 -3.00 -3.28
C VAL A 22 -4.45 -3.95 -4.46
N TYR A 23 -5.21 -3.69 -5.51
CA TYR A 23 -5.19 -4.47 -6.74
C TYR A 23 -4.56 -3.65 -7.86
N CYS A 24 -3.49 -4.18 -8.47
CA CYS A 24 -2.85 -3.51 -9.62
C CYS A 24 -3.78 -3.54 -10.84
N ARG A 25 -3.44 -2.82 -11.93
CA ARG A 25 -4.20 -2.83 -13.20
C ARG A 25 -4.63 -4.20 -13.74
N TYR A 26 -3.93 -5.27 -13.36
CA TYR A 26 -4.21 -6.64 -13.80
C TYR A 26 -5.10 -7.43 -12.82
N GLY A 27 -5.59 -6.78 -11.75
CA GLY A 27 -6.42 -7.41 -10.72
C GLY A 27 -5.64 -8.28 -9.73
N LEU A 28 -4.31 -8.25 -9.74
CA LEU A 28 -3.48 -9.00 -8.79
C LEU A 28 -3.30 -8.23 -7.47
N PRO A 29 -3.36 -8.91 -6.31
CA PRO A 29 -3.29 -8.28 -5.00
C PRO A 29 -1.86 -7.95 -4.57
N TYR A 30 -1.69 -6.79 -3.95
CA TYR A 30 -0.44 -6.31 -3.36
C TYR A 30 -0.72 -5.73 -1.97
N LEU A 31 0.18 -5.98 -1.03
CA LEU A 31 0.21 -5.29 0.25
C LEU A 31 1.07 -4.04 0.13
N ILE A 32 0.51 -2.89 0.50
CA ILE A 32 1.25 -1.65 0.70
C ILE A 32 1.33 -1.36 2.19
N CYS A 33 2.53 -1.38 2.77
CA CYS A 33 2.71 -1.20 4.21
C CYS A 33 3.95 -0.38 4.55
N LEU A 34 3.96 0.23 5.74
CA LEU A 34 5.19 0.75 6.32
C LEU A 34 6.14 -0.42 6.69
N PRO A 35 7.47 -0.23 6.68
CA PRO A 35 8.41 -1.29 7.05
C PRO A 35 8.16 -1.90 8.44
N ILE A 36 7.76 -1.08 9.42
CA ILE A 36 7.42 -1.53 10.78
C ILE A 36 6.15 -2.39 10.83
N ASN A 37 5.29 -2.26 9.83
CA ASN A 37 4.02 -2.98 9.72
C ASN A 37 4.11 -4.17 8.75
N ARG A 38 5.31 -4.49 8.24
CA ARG A 38 5.50 -5.66 7.38
C ARG A 38 5.18 -6.93 8.19
N PRO A 39 4.30 -7.82 7.67
CA PRO A 39 4.04 -9.10 8.34
C PRO A 39 5.32 -9.92 8.51
N ASP A 40 5.47 -10.53 9.69
CA ASP A 40 6.54 -11.49 9.98
C ASP A 40 6.13 -12.88 9.45
N ASP A 41 6.05 -12.99 8.13
CA ASP A 41 5.69 -14.22 7.43
C ASP A 41 6.85 -14.63 6.50
N PRO A 42 7.51 -15.78 6.76
CA PRO A 42 8.60 -16.29 5.93
C PRO A 42 8.21 -16.59 4.48
N LEU A 43 6.92 -16.83 4.20
CA LEU A 43 6.40 -17.12 2.86
C LEU A 43 6.00 -15.84 2.11
N LEU A 44 6.03 -14.69 2.77
CA LEU A 44 5.70 -13.42 2.13
C LEU A 44 6.77 -13.03 1.11
N ASN A 45 6.32 -12.72 -0.10
CA ASN A 45 7.18 -12.22 -1.16
C ASN A 45 8.02 -11.01 -0.70
N PRO A 46 9.22 -10.83 -1.28
CA PRO A 46 9.98 -9.60 -1.07
C PRO A 46 9.24 -8.39 -1.66
N ALA A 47 9.48 -7.22 -1.06
CA ALA A 47 9.01 -5.96 -1.63
C ALA A 47 9.64 -5.74 -3.02
N LEU A 48 8.86 -5.17 -3.94
CA LEU A 48 9.28 -4.97 -5.33
C LEU A 48 10.36 -3.89 -5.43
N MET A 49 11.62 -4.33 -5.47
CA MET A 49 12.79 -3.43 -5.51
C MET A 49 12.84 -2.54 -6.75
N HIS A 50 12.33 -3.00 -7.89
CA HIS A 50 12.33 -2.22 -9.13
C HIS A 50 11.44 -0.97 -9.03
N LEU A 51 10.43 -0.96 -8.15
CA LEU A 51 9.57 0.21 -7.93
C LEU A 51 10.32 1.38 -7.28
N LYS A 52 11.50 1.13 -6.68
CA LYS A 52 12.37 2.18 -6.14
C LYS A 52 13.18 2.91 -7.21
N ALA A 53 13.36 2.30 -8.38
CA ALA A 53 14.22 2.84 -9.43
C ALA A 53 13.68 4.18 -9.95
N MET A 54 14.56 4.98 -10.56
CA MET A 54 14.20 6.26 -11.18
C MET A 54 13.42 7.17 -10.22
N ASN A 55 13.87 7.25 -8.96
CA ASN A 55 13.24 8.04 -7.89
C ASN A 55 11.74 7.74 -7.69
N GLY A 56 11.35 6.46 -7.80
CA GLY A 56 9.97 6.04 -7.59
C GLY A 56 9.08 6.19 -8.83
N TYR A 57 9.63 6.45 -10.02
CA TYR A 57 8.85 6.57 -11.26
C TYR A 57 7.93 5.35 -11.50
N TYR A 58 8.45 4.13 -11.31
CA TYR A 58 7.65 2.93 -11.50
C TYR A 58 6.60 2.73 -10.40
N ALA A 59 6.87 3.20 -9.18
CA ALA A 59 5.85 3.25 -8.12
C ALA A 59 4.72 4.22 -8.48
N ASN A 60 5.04 5.38 -9.05
CA ASN A 60 4.04 6.34 -9.53
C ASN A 60 3.16 5.70 -10.62
N GLN A 61 3.77 5.04 -11.60
CA GLN A 61 3.02 4.33 -12.66
C GLN A 61 2.15 3.21 -12.08
N PHE A 62 2.64 2.47 -11.09
CA PHE A 62 1.85 1.43 -10.42
C PHE A 62 0.61 2.02 -9.73
N LEU A 63 0.79 3.06 -8.91
CA LEU A 63 -0.28 3.70 -8.13
C LEU A 63 -1.29 4.47 -9.00
N SER A 64 -0.82 5.07 -10.10
CA SER A 64 -1.69 5.77 -11.06
C SER A 64 -2.61 4.82 -11.81
N ASN A 65 -2.20 3.56 -11.95
CA ASN A 65 -2.91 2.54 -12.72
C ASN A 65 -3.48 1.41 -11.83
N LEU A 66 -3.89 1.72 -10.59
CA LEU A 66 -4.62 0.74 -9.79
C LEU A 66 -5.96 0.37 -10.44
N HIS A 67 -6.44 -0.86 -10.20
CA HIS A 67 -7.68 -1.35 -10.80
C HIS A 67 -8.90 -0.62 -10.23
N ASN A 68 -9.61 0.14 -11.06
CA ASN A 68 -10.70 1.03 -10.61
C ASN A 68 -11.83 0.31 -9.86
N ALA A 69 -12.22 -0.90 -10.28
CA ALA A 69 -13.37 -1.60 -9.67
C ALA A 69 -13.02 -2.47 -8.45
N LEU A 70 -11.72 -2.79 -8.26
CA LEU A 70 -11.28 -3.67 -7.16
C LEU A 70 -10.70 -2.89 -5.99
N ASN A 71 -10.41 -1.60 -6.21
CA ASN A 71 -9.97 -0.69 -5.16
C ASN A 71 -11.09 0.32 -4.87
N SER A 72 -11.12 0.82 -3.64
CA SER A 72 -11.94 1.98 -3.29
C SER A 72 -11.49 3.19 -4.12
N GLU A 73 -12.43 4.08 -4.48
CA GLU A 73 -12.14 5.35 -5.16
C GLU A 73 -11.12 6.20 -4.37
N ASP A 74 -11.17 6.11 -3.03
CA ASP A 74 -10.32 6.86 -2.11
C ASP A 74 -9.04 6.10 -1.70
N VAL A 75 -8.69 4.99 -2.37
CA VAL A 75 -7.54 4.15 -1.97
C VAL A 75 -6.23 4.93 -1.87
N ILE A 76 -5.99 5.88 -2.77
CA ILE A 76 -4.78 6.72 -2.76
C ILE A 76 -4.77 7.67 -1.56
N ALA A 77 -5.92 8.24 -1.25
CA ALA A 77 -6.12 9.11 -0.08
C ALA A 77 -5.89 8.33 1.23
N ALA A 78 -6.48 7.15 1.34
CA ALA A 78 -6.30 6.27 2.50
C ALA A 78 -4.83 5.83 2.67
N LEU A 79 -4.17 5.45 1.57
CA LEU A 79 -2.74 5.11 1.56
C LEU A 79 -1.88 6.28 2.01
N TYR A 80 -2.18 7.49 1.55
CA TYR A 80 -1.45 8.71 1.91
C TYR A 80 -1.56 9.00 3.41
N GLN A 81 -2.78 8.99 3.96
CA GLN A 81 -3.01 9.19 5.39
C GLN A 81 -2.32 8.12 6.23
N TYR A 82 -2.39 6.86 5.79
CA TYR A 82 -1.65 5.76 6.41
C TYR A 82 -0.14 5.99 6.36
N ALA A 83 0.42 6.32 5.21
CA ALA A 83 1.86 6.45 5.03
C ALA A 83 2.45 7.61 5.86
N LEU A 84 1.73 8.71 6.00
CA LEU A 84 2.14 9.87 6.78
C LEU A 84 1.69 9.82 8.24
N GLN A 85 0.93 8.80 8.65
CA GLN A 85 0.33 8.69 9.98
C GLN A 85 -0.39 9.99 10.39
N SER A 86 -1.07 10.60 9.43
CA SER A 86 -1.64 11.94 9.54
C SER A 86 -3.13 11.92 9.27
N SER A 87 -3.89 12.55 10.17
CA SER A 87 -5.35 12.75 10.02
C SER A 87 -5.69 14.06 9.29
N VAL A 88 -4.71 14.69 8.64
CA VAL A 88 -4.90 15.98 7.96
C VAL A 88 -5.91 15.83 6.83
N SER A 89 -6.76 16.85 6.68
CA SER A 89 -7.71 16.95 5.56
C SER A 89 -6.96 16.89 4.24
N ILE A 90 -7.31 15.91 3.40
CA ILE A 90 -6.70 15.71 2.08
C ILE A 90 -7.37 16.62 1.03
N SER A 91 -8.30 17.48 1.45
CA SER A 91 -9.09 18.39 0.59
C SER A 91 -8.24 19.28 -0.32
N ASP A 92 -7.01 19.56 0.09
CA ASP A 92 -6.15 20.54 -0.56
C ASP A 92 -5.22 19.89 -1.59
N TYR A 93 -5.16 18.55 -1.65
CA TYR A 93 -4.27 17.80 -2.53
C TYR A 93 -5.04 17.11 -3.64
N ASN A 94 -4.52 17.22 -4.86
CA ASN A 94 -5.02 16.42 -5.97
C ASN A 94 -4.40 15.00 -5.94
N LYS A 95 -5.06 14.04 -6.61
CA LYS A 95 -4.62 12.63 -6.63
C LYS A 95 -3.18 12.45 -7.11
N ALA A 96 -2.71 13.28 -8.06
CA ALA A 96 -1.35 13.17 -8.60
C ALA A 96 -0.30 13.55 -7.54
N GLU A 97 -0.52 14.59 -6.75
CA GLU A 97 0.37 15.01 -5.66
C GLU A 97 0.48 13.94 -4.56
N LEU A 98 -0.63 13.28 -4.24
CA LEU A 98 -0.64 12.17 -3.30
C LEU A 98 0.19 10.99 -3.82
N ILE A 99 0.03 10.65 -5.10
CA ILE A 99 0.80 9.58 -5.76
C ILE A 99 2.28 9.92 -5.80
N ASP A 100 2.66 11.15 -6.14
CA ASP A 100 4.05 11.59 -6.17
C ASP A 100 4.71 11.44 -4.80
N THR A 101 3.99 11.86 -3.75
CA THR A 101 4.48 11.71 -2.37
C THR A 101 4.65 10.24 -1.99
N LEU A 102 3.64 9.40 -2.24
CA LEU A 102 3.69 7.96 -1.97
C LEU A 102 4.84 7.29 -2.72
N SER A 103 5.06 7.68 -3.98
CA SER A 103 6.13 7.15 -4.83
C SER A 103 7.52 7.51 -4.30
N GLY A 104 7.68 8.74 -3.80
CA GLY A 104 8.89 9.16 -3.09
C GLY A 104 9.16 8.34 -1.83
N LEU A 105 8.10 8.00 -1.07
CA LEU A 105 8.22 7.12 0.10
C LEU A 105 8.64 5.70 -0.29
N VAL A 106 8.13 5.18 -1.41
CA VAL A 106 8.56 3.87 -1.95
C VAL A 106 10.04 3.91 -2.34
N ALA A 107 10.48 4.95 -3.06
CA ALA A 107 11.88 5.13 -3.45
C ALA A 107 12.84 5.12 -2.24
N GLN A 108 12.41 5.76 -1.14
CA GLN A 108 13.15 5.84 0.12
C GLN A 108 13.01 4.58 1.01
N SER A 109 12.28 3.55 0.57
CA SER A 109 11.93 2.37 1.38
C SER A 109 11.21 2.69 2.69
N LYS A 110 10.50 3.83 2.73
CA LYS A 110 9.59 4.20 3.82
C LYS A 110 8.18 3.64 3.61
N LEU A 111 7.88 3.21 2.40
CA LEU A 111 6.68 2.47 2.04
C LEU A 111 7.08 1.25 1.19
N LEU A 112 6.52 0.10 1.50
CA LEU A 112 6.79 -1.16 0.81
C LEU A 112 5.60 -1.55 -0.05
N ILE A 113 5.85 -2.15 -1.22
CA ILE A 113 4.83 -2.75 -2.08
C ILE A 113 5.22 -4.21 -2.27
N ILE A 114 4.38 -5.12 -1.80
CA ILE A 114 4.68 -6.55 -1.67
C ILE A 114 3.61 -7.35 -2.43
N PRO A 115 3.98 -8.21 -3.40
CA PRO A 115 3.02 -9.09 -4.07
C PRO A 115 2.40 -10.10 -3.09
N LEU A 116 1.09 -10.36 -3.20
CA LEU A 116 0.38 -11.36 -2.39
C LEU A 116 -0.05 -12.58 -3.22
N PHE A 117 0.69 -12.87 -4.28
CA PHE A 117 0.46 -13.99 -5.18
C PHE A 117 1.79 -14.68 -5.48
N ASP A 118 1.72 -15.93 -5.92
CA ASP A 118 2.87 -16.77 -6.26
C ASP A 118 3.42 -16.48 -7.67
#